data_AF-X0XBL7-F1
#
_entry.id   AF-X0XBL7-F1
#
_cell.length_a   1.000
_cell.length_b   1.000
_cell.length_c   1.000
_cell.angle_alpha   90.00
_cell.angle_beta   90.00
_cell.angle_gamma   90.00
#
_symmetry.space_group_name_H-M   'P 1'
#
loop_
_entity.id
_entity.type
_entity.pdbx_description
1 polymer ?
#
loop_
_entity_poly.entity_id
_entity_poly.type
_entity_poly.pdbx_seq_one_letter_code
_entity_poly.pdbx_strand_id
1 'polypeptide(L)'
;MSLLSILGTALSSIGSNKLRAGLTLLGIVIGVAAVISLMSIGRGAQQAITANIQALGTNLLFVRPGATSQGDMFGGLGSAATLTLEDAYALLDPVFAPNVAAVAPELSTSGQVVAGRNNT
;
A
#
# COMPACT_ATOMS: atom_id res chain seq x y z
N MET A 1 -40.15 -18.97 41.11
CA MET A 1 -38.81 -19.42 40.66
C MET A 1 -37.97 -18.18 40.40
N SER A 2 -37.07 -17.79 41.31
CA SER A 2 -36.29 -16.55 41.15
C SER A 2 -35.05 -16.79 40.28
N LEU A 3 -34.64 -15.79 39.50
CA LEU A 3 -33.42 -15.82 38.68
C LEU A 3 -32.16 -16.18 39.50
N LEU A 4 -32.09 -15.72 40.75
CA LEU A 4 -31.02 -16.08 41.68
C LEU A 4 -30.97 -17.58 42.00
N SER A 5 -32.14 -18.21 42.19
CA SER A 5 -32.19 -19.64 42.48
C SER A 5 -31.74 -20.51 41.29
N ILE A 6 -32.03 -20.06 40.06
CA ILE A 6 -31.59 -20.73 38.82
C ILE A 6 -30.08 -20.60 38.62
N LEU A 7 -29.51 -19.42 38.91
CA LEU A 7 -28.05 -19.24 38.85
C LEU A 7 -27.34 -20.14 39.86
N GLY A 8 -27.84 -20.19 41.11
CA GLY A 8 -27.27 -21.03 42.16
C GLY A 8 -27.26 -22.52 41.79
N THR A 9 -28.35 -23.04 41.23
CA THR A 9 -28.43 -24.45 40.81
C THR A 9 -27.57 -24.75 39.57
N ALA A 10 -27.41 -23.80 38.65
CA ALA A 10 -26.54 -23.92 37.48
C ALA A 10 -25.05 -23.98 37.89
N LEU A 11 -24.61 -23.08 38.78
CA LEU A 11 -23.24 -23.08 39.32
C LEU A 11 -22.93 -24.38 40.10
N SER A 12 -23.87 -24.87 40.91
CA SER A 12 -23.72 -26.15 41.61
C SER A 12 -23.62 -27.33 40.64
N SER A 13 -24.37 -27.30 39.53
CA SER A 13 -24.33 -28.36 38.49
C SER A 13 -23.04 -28.35 37.67
N ILE A 14 -22.43 -27.18 37.45
CA ILE A 14 -21.09 -27.07 36.84
C ILE A 14 -20.03 -27.66 37.78
N GLY A 15 -20.14 -27.37 39.08
CA GLY A 15 -19.22 -27.87 40.11
C GLY A 15 -19.28 -29.39 40.33
N SER A 16 -20.40 -30.05 40.02
CA SER A 16 -20.55 -31.51 40.16
C SER A 16 -19.87 -32.28 39.00
N ASN A 17 -19.81 -31.69 37.81
CA ASN A 17 -19.21 -32.31 36.61
C ASN A 17 -17.94 -31.57 36.15
N LYS A 18 -16.95 -31.44 37.05
CA LYS A 18 -15.73 -30.64 36.83
C LYS A 18 -14.97 -30.98 35.56
N LEU A 19 -14.82 -32.26 35.22
CA LEU A 19 -14.13 -32.71 34.01
C LEU A 19 -14.85 -32.26 32.74
N ARG A 20 -16.16 -32.47 32.68
CA ARG A 20 -16.98 -32.09 31.52
C ARG A 20 -16.98 -30.58 31.33
N ALA A 21 -17.22 -29.83 32.40
CA ALA A 21 -17.25 -28.36 32.35
C ALA A 21 -15.87 -27.78 32.01
N GLY A 22 -14.79 -28.38 32.53
CA GLY A 22 -13.42 -27.97 32.20
C GLY A 22 -13.09 -28.20 30.73
N LEU A 23 -13.41 -29.37 30.18
CA LEU A 23 -13.12 -29.71 28.79
C LEU A 23 -13.93 -28.87 27.80
N THR A 24 -15.21 -28.59 28.07
CA THR A 24 -16.02 -27.72 27.20
C THR A 24 -15.51 -26.28 27.21
N LEU A 25 -15.11 -25.77 28.37
CA LEU A 25 -14.57 -24.42 28.50
C LEU A 25 -13.21 -24.30 27.80
N LEU A 26 -12.34 -25.31 27.95
CA LEU A 26 -11.05 -25.38 27.24
C LEU A 26 -11.24 -25.35 25.71
N GLY A 27 -12.19 -26.12 25.19
CA GLY A 27 -12.48 -26.14 23.75
C GLY A 27 -12.90 -24.77 23.21
N ILE A 28 -13.77 -24.06 23.93
CA ILE A 28 -14.21 -22.71 23.55
C ILE A 28 -13.05 -21.71 23.63
N VAL A 29 -12.26 -21.75 24.70
CA VAL A 29 -11.12 -20.82 24.89
C VAL A 29 -10.09 -21.00 23.79
N ILE A 30 -9.69 -22.25 23.48
CA ILE A 30 -8.71 -22.53 22.42
C ILE A 30 -9.29 -22.15 21.05
N GLY A 31 -10.56 -22.48 20.79
CA GLY A 31 -11.22 -22.17 19.52
C GLY A 31 -11.28 -20.66 19.25
N VAL A 32 -11.74 -19.88 20.23
CA VAL A 32 -11.82 -18.41 20.10
C VAL A 32 -10.42 -17.79 20.04
N ALA A 33 -9.47 -18.26 20.84
CA ALA A 33 -8.10 -17.77 20.82
C ALA A 33 -7.41 -17.99 19.45
N ALA A 34 -7.60 -19.16 18.83
CA ALA A 34 -7.06 -19.44 17.51
C ALA A 34 -7.63 -18.51 16.43
N VAL A 35 -8.94 -18.27 16.44
CA VAL A 35 -9.60 -17.37 15.47
C VAL A 35 -9.13 -15.94 15.64
N ILE A 36 -9.06 -15.42 16.88
CA ILE A 36 -8.58 -14.06 17.16
C ILE A 36 -7.12 -13.92 16.73
N SER A 37 -6.27 -14.90 17.05
CA SER A 37 -4.85 -14.88 16.69
C SER A 37 -4.66 -14.83 15.17
N LEU A 38 -5.36 -15.70 14.44
CA LEU A 38 -5.30 -15.74 12.98
C LEU A 38 -5.77 -14.41 12.36
N MET A 39 -6.89 -13.85 12.85
CA MET A 39 -7.40 -12.58 12.36
C MET A 39 -6.44 -11.42 12.63
N SER A 40 -5.82 -11.40 13.82
CA SER A 40 -4.84 -10.38 14.19
C SER A 40 -3.61 -10.44 13.28
N ILE A 41 -3.07 -11.63 13.04
CA ILE A 41 -1.93 -11.83 12.14
C ILE A 41 -2.30 -11.45 10.70
N GLY A 42 -3.46 -11.92 10.21
CA GLY A 42 -3.91 -11.64 8.86
C GLY A 42 -4.08 -10.15 8.58
N ARG A 43 -4.74 -9.42 9.49
CA ARG A 43 -4.91 -7.96 9.38
C ARG A 43 -3.59 -7.22 9.49
N GLY A 44 -2.70 -7.62 10.40
CA GLY A 44 -1.38 -7.02 10.54
C GLY A 44 -0.52 -7.20 9.28
N ALA A 45 -0.52 -8.40 8.71
CA ALA A 45 0.18 -8.69 7.46
C ALA A 45 -0.39 -7.88 6.28
N GLN A 46 -1.71 -7.82 6.16
CA GLN A 46 -2.36 -7.00 5.14
C GLN A 46 -1.96 -5.52 5.26
N GLN A 47 -2.01 -4.97 6.46
CA GLN A 47 -1.64 -3.57 6.71
C GLN A 47 -0.15 -3.32 6.40
N ALA A 48 0.74 -4.25 6.76
CA ALA A 48 2.16 -4.14 6.45
C ALA A 48 2.41 -4.16 4.92
N ILE A 49 1.75 -5.06 4.19
CA ILE A 49 1.86 -5.12 2.73
C ILE A 49 1.32 -3.83 2.11
N THR A 50 0.14 -3.37 2.54
CA THR A 50 -0.44 -2.11 2.05
C THR A 50 0.47 -0.91 2.34
N ALA A 51 1.08 -0.84 3.52
CA ALA A 51 2.02 0.24 3.86
C ALA A 51 3.28 0.21 2.98
N ASN A 52 3.84 -0.97 2.72
CA ASN A 52 4.98 -1.11 1.81
C ASN A 52 4.61 -0.69 0.39
N ILE A 53 3.43 -1.08 -0.10
CA ILE A 53 2.94 -0.69 -1.43
C ILE A 53 2.71 0.83 -1.49
N GLN A 54 2.10 1.42 -0.46
CA GLN A 54 1.90 2.87 -0.36
C GLN A 54 3.22 3.64 -0.32
N ALA A 55 4.24 3.09 0.34
CA ALA A 55 5.59 3.69 0.40
C ALA A 55 6.29 3.73 -0.97
N LEU A 56 5.94 2.85 -1.90
CA LEU A 56 6.40 2.91 -3.29
C LEU A 56 5.74 4.05 -4.08
N GLY A 57 4.73 4.72 -3.52
CA GLY A 57 3.96 5.77 -4.18
C GLY A 57 2.88 5.18 -5.08
N THR A 58 1.74 4.82 -4.50
CA THR A 58 0.57 4.28 -5.25
C THR A 58 -0.15 5.30 -6.12
N ASN A 59 0.25 6.57 -6.06
CA ASN A 59 -0.37 7.68 -6.79
C ASN A 59 0.67 8.48 -7.60
N LEU A 60 1.65 7.79 -8.18
CA LEU A 60 2.66 8.40 -9.05
C LEU A 60 2.27 8.18 -10.51
N LEU A 61 2.19 9.27 -11.27
CA LEU A 61 1.97 9.25 -12.71
C LEU A 61 3.19 9.89 -13.39
N PHE A 62 3.91 9.08 -14.16
CA PHE A 62 5.09 9.53 -14.90
C PHE A 62 4.69 9.99 -16.30
N VAL A 63 4.84 11.28 -16.58
CA VAL A 63 4.67 11.84 -17.92
C VAL A 63 6.06 11.99 -18.55
N ARG A 64 6.30 11.26 -19.64
CA ARG A 64 7.57 11.35 -20.38
C ARG A 64 7.29 11.88 -21.79
N PRO A 65 8.16 12.73 -22.34
CA PRO A 65 7.99 13.20 -23.72
C PRO A 65 8.18 12.03 -24.69
N GLY A 66 7.58 12.16 -25.87
CA GLY A 66 7.75 11.19 -26.96
C GLY A 66 9.20 11.13 -27.49
N ALA A 67 9.40 10.36 -28.55
CA ALA A 67 10.64 10.35 -29.31
C ALA A 67 10.55 11.38 -30.45
N THR A 68 11.59 12.19 -30.63
CA THR A 68 11.81 12.98 -31.85
C THR A 68 12.63 12.16 -32.83
N SER A 69 12.19 12.08 -34.09
CA SER A 69 13.06 11.66 -35.19
C SER A 69 13.54 12.89 -35.95
N GLN A 70 14.85 13.01 -36.15
CA GLN A 70 15.43 14.06 -36.98
C GLN A 70 16.28 13.38 -38.07
N GLY A 71 15.78 13.38 -39.30
CA GLY A 71 16.38 12.61 -40.40
C GLY A 71 16.25 11.09 -40.21
N ASP A 72 17.27 10.33 -40.58
CA ASP A 72 17.36 8.86 -40.39
C ASP A 72 17.69 8.45 -38.93
N MET A 73 17.85 9.41 -38.01
CA MET A 73 18.07 9.12 -36.59
C MET A 73 16.74 9.11 -35.83
N PHE A 74 16.39 7.93 -35.33
CA PHE A 74 15.32 7.77 -34.35
C PHE A 74 15.86 8.14 -32.96
N GLY A 75 15.36 9.25 -32.39
CA GLY A 75 15.61 9.57 -30.98
C GLY A 75 14.98 8.52 -30.06
N GLY A 76 15.59 8.32 -28.89
CA GLY A 76 15.04 7.47 -27.85
C GLY A 76 13.78 8.06 -27.20
N LEU A 77 13.07 7.26 -26.41
CA LEU A 77 11.96 7.73 -25.59
C LEU A 77 12.44 8.87 -24.66
N GLY A 78 11.84 10.06 -24.75
CA GLY A 78 12.26 11.24 -24.00
C GLY A 78 13.22 12.19 -24.75
N SER A 79 13.54 11.91 -26.02
CA SER A 79 14.35 12.82 -26.85
C SER A 79 13.58 14.05 -27.35
N ALA A 80 12.24 14.02 -27.29
CA ALA A 80 11.42 15.18 -27.63
C ALA A 80 11.43 16.22 -26.50
N ALA A 81 11.76 17.48 -26.80
CA ALA A 81 11.65 18.59 -25.84
C ALA A 81 10.25 19.23 -25.89
N THR A 82 9.19 18.42 -25.82
CA THR A 82 7.80 18.90 -25.90
C THR A 82 7.17 19.21 -24.55
N LEU A 83 7.80 18.79 -23.44
CA LEU A 83 7.36 19.11 -22.08
C LEU A 83 8.16 20.31 -21.58
N THR A 84 7.45 21.34 -21.13
CA THR A 84 8.04 22.59 -20.62
C THR A 84 7.83 22.74 -19.12
N LEU A 85 8.56 23.66 -18.52
CA LEU A 85 8.38 24.02 -17.10
C LEU A 85 6.99 24.66 -16.86
N GLU A 86 6.43 25.35 -17.86
CA GLU A 86 5.10 25.96 -17.78
C GLU A 86 4.00 24.89 -17.66
N ASP A 87 4.15 23.75 -18.37
CA ASP A 87 3.22 22.62 -18.25
C ASP A 87 3.19 22.07 -16.81
N ALA A 88 4.34 22.04 -16.13
CA ALA A 88 4.42 21.59 -14.74
C ALA A 88 3.68 22.54 -13.77
N TYR A 89 3.74 23.86 -14.00
CA TYR A 89 3.00 24.84 -13.21
C TYR A 89 1.50 24.81 -13.49
N ALA A 90 1.10 24.61 -14.76
CA ALA A 90 -0.30 24.46 -15.13
C ALA A 90 -0.96 23.24 -14.46
N LEU A 91 -0.21 22.14 -14.29
CA LEU A 91 -0.66 20.95 -13.56
C LEU A 91 -0.73 21.13 -12.04
N LEU A 92 -0.10 22.17 -11.49
CA LEU A 92 -0.17 22.50 -10.06
C LEU A 92 -1.42 23.33 -9.75
N ASP A 93 -1.97 24.04 -10.74
CA ASP A 93 -3.16 24.86 -10.58
C ASP A 93 -4.41 23.97 -10.33
N PRO A 94 -5.09 24.11 -9.18
CA PRO A 94 -6.29 23.34 -8.84
C PRO A 94 -7.45 23.51 -9.82
N VAL A 95 -7.46 24.60 -10.60
CA VAL A 95 -8.50 24.86 -11.62
C VAL A 95 -8.37 23.90 -12.79
N PHE A 96 -7.15 23.60 -13.22
CA PHE A 96 -6.88 22.71 -14.36
C PHE A 96 -6.72 21.25 -13.92
N ALA A 97 -6.19 21.01 -12.72
CA ALA A 97 -5.92 19.66 -12.22
C ALA A 97 -6.26 19.51 -10.72
N PRO A 98 -7.55 19.37 -10.35
CA PRO A 98 -7.99 19.33 -8.95
C PRO A 98 -7.49 18.10 -8.16
N ASN A 99 -7.06 17.04 -8.85
CA ASN A 99 -6.63 15.78 -8.23
C ASN A 99 -5.10 15.66 -8.12
N VAL A 100 -4.35 16.65 -8.60
CA VAL A 100 -2.89 16.64 -8.57
C VAL A 100 -2.43 17.34 -7.30
N ALA A 101 -1.90 16.58 -6.34
CA ALA A 101 -1.43 17.13 -5.07
C ALA A 101 -0.05 17.79 -5.16
N ALA A 102 0.81 17.26 -6.05
CA ALA A 102 2.16 17.76 -6.26
C ALA A 102 2.66 17.36 -7.65
N VAL A 103 3.53 18.19 -8.22
CA VAL A 103 4.22 17.95 -9.48
C VAL A 103 5.72 18.09 -9.24
N ALA A 104 6.53 17.16 -9.75
CA ALA A 104 7.98 17.22 -9.69
C ALA A 104 8.54 17.20 -11.12
N PRO A 105 9.01 18.34 -11.67
CA PRO A 105 9.63 18.38 -12.98
C PRO A 105 11.02 17.73 -12.92
N GLU A 106 11.31 16.83 -13.86
CA GLU A 106 12.60 16.15 -13.99
C GLU A 106 13.21 16.43 -15.35
N LEU A 107 14.52 16.74 -15.38
CA LEU A 107 15.29 16.93 -16.60
C LEU A 107 16.41 15.90 -16.66
N SER A 108 16.33 14.97 -17.60
CA SER A 108 17.41 14.03 -17.92
C SER A 108 18.12 14.47 -19.20
N THR A 109 19.39 14.88 -19.10
CA THR A 109 20.22 15.21 -20.27
C THR A 109 21.37 14.20 -20.37
N SER A 110 21.65 13.73 -21.58
CA SER A 110 22.87 13.01 -21.89
C SER A 110 23.76 13.93 -22.75
N GLY A 111 25.06 13.93 -22.47
CA GLY A 111 26.04 14.69 -23.23
C GLY A 111 27.23 13.81 -23.54
N GLN A 112 27.77 13.92 -24.76
CA GLN A 112 29.00 13.23 -25.13
C GLN A 112 30.20 14.06 -24.70
N VAL A 113 31.16 13.44 -24.02
CA VAL A 113 32.37 14.13 -23.56
C VAL A 113 33.47 13.87 -24.58
N VAL A 114 33.78 14.89 -25.39
CA VAL A 114 34.83 14.77 -26.41
C VAL A 114 36.17 15.20 -25.83
N ALA A 115 37.14 14.27 -25.76
CA ALA A 115 38.50 14.52 -25.35
C ALA A 115 39.48 14.29 -26.52
N GLY A 116 39.78 15.34 -27.28
CA GLY A 116 40.75 15.29 -28.38
C GLY A 116 40.28 14.42 -29.56
N ARG A 117 41.12 13.47 -30.01
CA ARG A 117 40.85 12.62 -31.20
C ARG A 117 40.01 11.37 -30.90
N ASN A 118 39.63 11.14 -29.64
CA ASN A 118 38.88 9.96 -29.23
C ASN A 118 37.53 10.38 -28.64
N ASN A 119 36.46 9.82 -29.19
CA ASN A 119 35.10 9.96 -28.70
C ASN A 119 34.81 8.84 -27.68
N THR A 120 34.36 9.20 -26.48
CA THR A 120 33.64 8.32 -25.56
C THR A 120 32.31 8.95 -25.21
#